data_AF-Q2L7D2-F1
#
_entry.id   AF-Q2L7D2-F1
#
_cell.length_a   1.000
_cell.length_b   1.000
_cell.length_c   1.000
_cell.angle_alpha   90.00
_cell.angle_beta   90.00
_cell.angle_gamma   90.00
#
_symmetry.space_group_name_H-M   'P 1'
#
loop_
_entity.id
_entity.type
_entity.pdbx_description
1 polymer ?
#
loop_
_entity_poly.entity_id
_entity_poly.type
_entity_poly.pdbx_seq_one_letter_code
_entity_poly.pdbx_strand_id
1 'polypeptide(L)'
;MFKYIVLFAVLALSLHNCEGKWFTKCGLVHELRRQGFDESLMRDWVCLVENESSRYTNKIGKVNKNGSRDYGLFQINDKYWCSKTSTPGKDCNVTCNQLLTDDITVAATCAKKIYKRHKFNAWYGWLNHCQHSLPDISDC
;
A
#
# COMPACT_ATOMS: atom_id res chain seq x y z
N MET A 1 -3.49 -44.48 -8.34
CA MET A 1 -4.72 -43.66 -8.20
C MET A 1 -4.65 -42.68 -7.02
N PHE A 2 -4.36 -43.10 -5.79
CA PHE A 2 -4.22 -42.20 -4.62
C PHE A 2 -3.23 -41.03 -4.79
N LYS A 3 -2.09 -41.26 -5.45
CA LYS A 3 -1.07 -40.21 -5.71
C LYS A 3 -1.60 -39.02 -6.53
N TYR A 4 -2.50 -39.28 -7.48
CA TYR A 4 -3.08 -38.26 -8.35
C TYR A 4 -4.23 -37.51 -7.66
N ILE A 5 -4.96 -38.18 -6.74
CA ILE A 5 -6.00 -37.57 -5.92
C ILE A 5 -5.39 -36.54 -4.96
N VAL A 6 -4.25 -36.86 -4.34
CA VAL A 6 -3.52 -35.92 -3.48
C VAL A 6 -2.98 -34.72 -4.29
N LEU A 7 -2.48 -34.95 -5.51
CA LEU A 7 -1.98 -33.88 -6.37
C LEU A 7 -3.09 -32.90 -6.80
N PHE A 8 -4.28 -33.42 -7.12
CA PHE A 8 -5.45 -32.60 -7.45
C PHE A 8 -6.01 -31.83 -6.25
N ALA A 9 -6.00 -32.43 -5.06
CA ALA A 9 -6.45 -31.76 -3.83
C ALA A 9 -5.52 -30.60 -3.43
N VAL A 10 -4.21 -30.71 -3.67
CA VAL A 10 -3.24 -29.62 -3.42
C VAL A 10 -3.36 -28.50 -4.46
N LEU A 11 -3.67 -28.82 -5.73
CA LEU A 11 -3.87 -27.81 -6.77
C LEU A 11 -5.15 -26.97 -6.56
N ALA A 12 -6.21 -27.58 -6.02
CA ALA A 12 -7.50 -26.92 -5.80
C ALA A 12 -7.48 -25.85 -4.69
N LEU A 13 -6.47 -25.83 -3.82
CA LEU A 13 -6.33 -24.87 -2.71
C LEU A 13 -5.70 -23.53 -3.12
N SER A 14 -5.34 -23.35 -4.39
CA SER A 14 -4.58 -22.16 -4.83
C SER A 14 -5.42 -21.04 -5.47
N LEU A 15 -6.76 -21.12 -5.43
CA LEU A 15 -7.61 -20.00 -5.81
C LEU A 15 -7.60 -18.96 -4.67
N HIS A 16 -6.46 -18.29 -4.48
CA HIS A 16 -6.44 -17.05 -3.74
C HIS A 16 -7.27 -16.06 -4.56
N ASN A 17 -8.45 -15.71 -4.05
CA ASN A 17 -9.18 -14.56 -4.56
C ASN A 17 -8.20 -13.38 -4.53
N CYS A 18 -7.73 -12.95 -5.70
CA CYS A 18 -6.85 -11.80 -5.86
C CYS A 18 -7.68 -10.50 -5.77
N GLU A 19 -8.58 -10.46 -4.80
CA GLU A 19 -9.30 -9.26 -4.44
C GLU A 19 -8.51 -8.62 -3.32
N GLY A 20 -7.81 -7.52 -3.62
CA GLY A 20 -6.98 -6.86 -2.61
C GLY A 20 -7.84 -6.31 -1.49
N LYS A 21 -7.31 -6.44 -0.28
CA LYS A 21 -7.93 -5.95 0.94
C LYS A 21 -8.31 -4.47 0.83
N TRP A 22 -9.54 -4.19 1.23
CA TRP A 22 -10.03 -2.84 1.49
C TRP A 22 -10.17 -2.63 2.99
N PHE A 23 -9.57 -1.57 3.51
CA PHE A 23 -9.72 -1.23 4.93
C PHE A 23 -10.93 -0.33 5.16
N THR A 24 -11.67 -0.55 6.25
CA THR A 24 -12.52 0.50 6.86
C THR A 24 -11.63 1.62 7.42
N LYS A 25 -12.21 2.80 7.76
CA LYS A 25 -11.45 3.92 8.36
C LYS A 25 -10.70 3.47 9.63
N CYS A 26 -11.41 2.90 10.61
CA CYS A 26 -10.77 2.42 11.83
C CYS A 26 -9.90 1.18 11.62
N GLY A 27 -10.27 0.29 10.69
CA GLY A 27 -9.41 -0.84 10.31
C GLY A 27 -8.05 -0.38 9.78
N LEU A 28 -8.03 0.71 9.01
CA LEU A 28 -6.79 1.35 8.56
C LEU A 28 -6.02 1.96 9.73
N VAL A 29 -6.66 2.72 10.61
CA VAL A 29 -6.02 3.33 11.80
C VAL A 29 -5.34 2.26 12.66
N HIS A 30 -6.04 1.18 12.99
CA HIS A 30 -5.47 0.08 13.77
C HIS A 30 -4.30 -0.59 13.07
N GLU A 31 -4.38 -0.79 11.76
CA GLU A 31 -3.28 -1.36 11.01
C GLU A 31 -2.07 -0.42 10.98
N LEU A 32 -2.25 0.89 10.77
CA LEU A 32 -1.16 1.87 10.80
C LEU A 32 -0.51 1.95 12.19
N ARG A 33 -1.29 1.88 13.27
CA ARG A 33 -0.77 1.77 14.65
C ARG A 33 0.07 0.50 14.83
N ARG A 34 -0.43 -0.65 14.36
CA ARG A 34 0.30 -1.93 14.39
C ARG A 34 1.61 -1.88 13.62
N GLN A 35 1.64 -1.15 12.51
CA GLN A 35 2.83 -0.92 11.71
C GLN A 35 3.77 0.14 12.30
N GLY A 36 3.45 0.75 13.45
CA GLY A 36 4.29 1.72 14.14
C GLY A 36 4.40 3.06 13.40
N PHE A 37 3.32 3.52 12.80
CA PHE A 37 3.21 4.92 12.35
C PHE A 37 3.07 5.85 13.56
N ASP A 38 3.63 7.06 13.44
CA ASP A 38 3.56 8.07 14.51
C ASP A 38 2.11 8.51 14.74
N GLU A 39 1.63 8.36 15.98
CA GLU A 39 0.25 8.70 16.36
C GLU A 39 -0.04 10.19 16.13
N SER A 40 0.95 11.08 16.28
CA SER A 40 0.78 12.52 16.05
C SER A 40 0.49 12.86 14.58
N LEU A 41 0.81 11.95 13.65
CA LEU A 41 0.61 12.10 12.21
C LEU A 41 -0.49 11.16 11.69
N MET A 42 -1.21 10.46 12.56
CA MET A 42 -2.14 9.40 12.16
C MET A 42 -3.22 9.92 11.22
N ARG A 43 -3.78 11.09 11.54
CA ARG A 43 -4.84 11.72 10.74
C ARG A 43 -4.37 12.08 9.32
N ASP A 44 -3.11 12.52 9.19
CA ASP A 44 -2.50 12.78 7.88
C ASP A 44 -2.32 11.50 7.07
N TRP A 45 -1.85 10.41 7.71
CA TRP A 45 -1.69 9.12 7.03
C TRP A 45 -3.02 8.54 6.56
N VAL A 46 -4.07 8.65 7.38
CA VAL A 46 -5.43 8.24 6.97
C VAL A 46 -5.89 9.09 5.79
N CYS A 47 -5.77 10.42 5.86
CA CYS A 47 -6.16 11.31 4.77
C CYS A 47 -5.41 11.00 3.47
N LEU A 48 -4.10 10.77 3.56
CA LEU A 48 -3.26 10.38 2.42
C LEU A 48 -3.77 9.10 1.78
N VAL A 49 -3.95 8.03 2.56
CA VAL A 49 -4.37 6.72 2.03
C VAL A 49 -5.77 6.79 1.40
N GLU A 50 -6.70 7.55 1.99
CA GLU A 50 -8.04 7.72 1.43
C GLU A 50 -8.02 8.43 0.07
N ASN A 51 -7.18 9.46 -0.09
CA ASN A 51 -7.08 10.23 -1.32
C ASN A 51 -6.19 9.59 -2.39
N GLU A 52 -5.23 8.75 -1.99
CA GLU A 52 -4.35 8.05 -2.91
C GLU A 52 -4.97 6.75 -3.40
N SER A 53 -5.34 5.85 -2.48
CA SER A 53 -5.75 4.49 -2.82
C SER A 53 -7.21 4.18 -2.52
N SER A 54 -7.96 5.10 -1.87
CA SER A 54 -9.30 4.80 -1.36
C SER A 54 -9.32 3.59 -0.42
N ARG A 55 -8.20 3.38 0.31
CA ARG A 55 -7.97 2.30 1.29
C ARG A 55 -7.81 0.89 0.71
N TYR A 56 -7.59 0.74 -0.59
CA TYR A 56 -7.29 -0.55 -1.24
C TYR A 56 -5.80 -0.87 -1.25
N THR A 57 -5.42 -2.08 -0.83
CA THR A 57 -4.02 -2.55 -0.83
C THR A 57 -3.46 -2.83 -2.21
N ASN A 58 -4.31 -3.20 -3.17
CA ASN A 58 -3.91 -3.63 -4.52
C ASN A 58 -4.14 -2.57 -5.61
N LYS A 59 -4.43 -1.31 -5.25
CA LYS A 59 -4.70 -0.28 -6.26
C LYS A 59 -3.46 0.04 -7.07
N ILE A 60 -3.57 -0.06 -8.39
CA ILE A 60 -2.54 0.39 -9.33
C ILE A 60 -3.02 1.68 -9.97
N GLY A 61 -2.23 2.74 -9.81
CA GLY A 61 -2.48 4.04 -10.42
C GLY A 61 -2.49 3.97 -11.95
N LYS A 62 -3.13 4.99 -12.55
CA LYS A 62 -3.03 5.21 -14.00
C LYS A 62 -1.57 5.48 -14.37
N VAL A 63 -1.25 5.31 -15.65
CA VAL A 63 0.08 5.67 -16.15
C VAL A 63 0.27 7.18 -16.00
N ASN A 64 1.32 7.57 -15.28
CA ASN A 64 1.72 8.97 -15.13
C ASN A 64 2.30 9.51 -16.43
N LYS A 65 2.33 10.85 -16.59
CA LYS A 65 2.84 11.50 -17.81
C LYS A 65 4.27 11.07 -18.21
N ASN A 66 5.08 10.64 -17.24
CA ASN A 66 6.45 10.18 -17.45
C ASN A 66 6.57 8.65 -17.65
N GLY A 67 5.45 7.94 -17.83
CA GLY A 67 5.41 6.48 -18.02
C GLY A 67 5.51 5.63 -16.74
N SER A 68 5.70 6.25 -15.57
CA SER A 68 5.66 5.54 -14.29
C SER A 68 4.24 5.18 -13.85
N ARG A 69 4.12 4.30 -12.86
CA ARG A 69 2.87 3.99 -12.15
C ARG A 69 3.10 4.03 -10.65
N ASP A 70 1.98 4.16 -9.93
CA ASP A 70 1.92 4.17 -8.47
C ASP A 70 1.22 2.91 -7.95
N TYR A 71 1.73 2.33 -6.86
CA TYR A 71 1.34 0.99 -6.41
C TYR A 71 0.86 0.97 -4.97
N GLY A 72 -0.25 0.27 -4.79
CA GLY A 72 -0.80 -0.19 -3.52
C GLY A 72 -1.36 0.91 -2.63
N LEU A 73 -1.47 0.58 -1.35
CA LEU A 73 -2.17 1.40 -0.34
C LEU A 73 -1.64 2.84 -0.26
N PHE A 74 -0.34 3.03 -0.45
CA PHE A 74 0.33 4.32 -0.35
C PHE A 74 0.70 4.93 -1.71
N GLN A 75 0.23 4.36 -2.82
CA GLN A 75 0.53 4.82 -4.19
C GLN A 75 2.02 5.13 -4.40
N ILE A 76 2.89 4.15 -4.14
CA ILE A 76 4.34 4.29 -4.22
C ILE A 76 4.82 4.15 -5.67
N ASN A 77 5.60 5.13 -6.15
CA ASN A 77 5.98 5.24 -7.56
C ASN A 77 7.13 4.32 -8.01
N ASP A 78 6.96 3.63 -9.15
CA ASP A 78 7.97 2.71 -9.71
C ASP A 78 9.21 3.36 -10.36
N LYS A 79 9.20 4.69 -10.54
CA LYS A 79 10.37 5.37 -11.08
C LYS A 79 11.53 5.34 -10.09
N TYR A 80 11.22 5.49 -8.80
CA TYR A 80 12.21 5.74 -7.74
C TYR A 80 12.22 4.72 -6.61
N TRP A 81 11.09 4.08 -6.30
CA TRP A 81 10.95 3.38 -5.02
C TRP A 81 10.88 1.86 -5.15
N CYS A 82 10.24 1.32 -6.19
CA CYS A 82 10.10 -0.11 -6.41
C CYS A 82 10.50 -0.55 -7.82
N SER A 83 10.91 -1.80 -7.97
CA SER A 83 11.25 -2.41 -9.25
C SER A 83 10.04 -3.07 -9.92
N LYS A 84 9.86 -2.83 -11.22
CA LYS A 84 8.85 -3.54 -12.05
C LYS A 84 9.26 -4.95 -12.47
N THR A 85 10.53 -5.33 -12.24
CA THR A 85 11.03 -6.67 -12.60
C THR A 85 10.71 -7.68 -11.49
N SER A 86 11.07 -8.95 -11.72
CA SER A 86 11.02 -9.99 -10.69
C SER A 86 12.08 -9.83 -9.59
N THR A 87 12.98 -8.85 -9.69
CA THR A 87 14.07 -8.64 -8.74
C THR A 87 13.84 -7.36 -7.94
N PRO A 88 13.96 -7.40 -6.60
CA PRO A 88 13.92 -6.20 -5.77
C PRO A 88 14.95 -5.16 -6.20
N GLY A 89 14.63 -3.88 -6.04
CA GLY A 89 15.56 -2.82 -6.34
C GLY A 89 15.01 -1.45 -5.99
N LYS A 90 15.69 -0.41 -6.50
CA LYS A 90 15.36 1.01 -6.23
C LYS A 90 15.48 1.33 -4.74
N ASP A 91 14.99 2.50 -4.34
CA ASP A 91 15.26 3.02 -3.01
C ASP A 91 14.61 2.19 -1.90
N CYS A 92 13.47 1.54 -2.12
CA CYS A 92 12.91 0.66 -1.10
C CYS A 92 13.44 -0.77 -1.16
N ASN A 93 14.26 -1.13 -2.16
CA ASN A 93 14.78 -2.47 -2.38
C ASN A 93 13.68 -3.55 -2.39
N VAL A 94 12.62 -3.31 -3.18
CA VAL A 94 11.43 -4.17 -3.30
C VAL A 94 10.97 -4.24 -4.75
N THR A 95 10.20 -5.29 -5.08
CA THR A 95 9.40 -5.31 -6.31
C THR A 95 8.08 -4.56 -6.08
N CYS A 96 7.50 -3.97 -7.13
CA CYS A 96 6.24 -3.25 -7.02
C CYS A 96 5.07 -4.18 -6.68
N ASN A 97 5.14 -5.47 -7.04
CA ASN A 97 4.13 -6.47 -6.67
C ASN A 97 4.07 -6.71 -5.15
N GLN A 98 5.20 -6.61 -4.44
CA GLN A 98 5.22 -6.70 -2.97
C GLN A 98 4.53 -5.52 -2.28
N LEU A 99 4.18 -4.47 -3.01
CA LEU A 99 3.41 -3.33 -2.49
C LEU A 99 1.90 -3.51 -2.66
N LEU A 100 1.46 -4.55 -3.36
CA LEU A 100 0.06 -4.84 -3.67
C LEU A 100 -0.56 -5.91 -2.74
N THR A 101 0.19 -6.39 -1.76
CA THR A 101 -0.22 -7.46 -0.84
C THR A 101 -1.13 -6.96 0.28
N ASP A 102 -1.97 -7.85 0.81
CA ASP A 102 -2.86 -7.54 1.95
C ASP A 102 -2.11 -7.29 3.26
N ASP A 103 -0.97 -7.96 3.44
CA ASP A 103 0.01 -7.57 4.45
C ASP A 103 0.74 -6.33 3.96
N ILE A 104 0.55 -5.22 4.66
CA ILE A 104 1.08 -3.92 4.27
C ILE A 104 2.48 -3.65 4.81
N THR A 105 3.12 -4.60 5.52
CA THR A 105 4.40 -4.37 6.22
C THR A 105 5.49 -3.83 5.31
N VAL A 106 5.62 -4.39 4.10
CA VAL A 106 6.59 -3.93 3.10
C VAL A 106 6.25 -2.52 2.61
N ALA A 107 4.98 -2.28 2.27
CA ALA A 107 4.51 -1.00 1.78
C ALA A 107 4.62 0.10 2.85
N ALA A 108 4.29 -0.20 4.11
CA ALA A 108 4.41 0.66 5.28
C ALA A 108 5.86 1.06 5.53
N THR A 109 6.79 0.11 5.44
CA THR A 109 8.23 0.38 5.59
C THR A 109 8.73 1.33 4.51
N CYS A 110 8.31 1.13 3.26
CA CYS A 110 8.67 2.01 2.16
C CYS A 110 8.04 3.41 2.32
N ALA A 111 6.76 3.51 2.68
CA ALA A 111 6.08 4.78 2.91
C ALA A 111 6.76 5.61 4.02
N LYS A 112 7.13 4.98 5.14
CA LYS A 112 7.90 5.64 6.22
C LYS A 112 9.27 6.15 5.73
N LYS A 113 9.95 5.39 4.85
CA LYS A 113 11.21 5.83 4.22
C LYS A 113 11.02 7.06 3.33
N ILE A 114 9.95 7.08 2.52
CA ILE A 114 9.59 8.23 1.67
C ILE A 114 9.30 9.45 2.54
N TYR A 115 8.46 9.29 3.57
CA TYR A 115 8.12 10.37 4.50
C TYR A 115 9.36 10.94 5.20
N LYS A 116 10.31 10.10 5.61
CA LYS A 116 11.56 10.56 6.22
C LYS A 116 12.34 11.50 5.29
N ARG A 117 12.29 11.29 3.97
CA ARG A 117 13.03 12.07 2.98
C ARG A 117 12.27 13.30 2.48
N HIS A 118 10.96 13.17 2.27
CA HIS A 118 10.16 14.16 1.54
C HIS A 118 8.97 14.71 2.33
N LYS A 119 8.76 14.22 3.57
CA LYS A 119 7.52 14.42 4.32
C LYS A 119 6.32 14.02 3.45
N PHE A 120 5.13 14.56 3.72
CA PHE A 120 3.95 14.23 2.94
C PHE A 120 3.92 14.86 1.53
N ASN A 121 4.86 15.75 1.21
CA ASN A 121 4.94 16.41 -0.11
C ASN A 121 5.27 15.45 -1.26
N ALA A 122 5.61 14.19 -0.97
CA ALA A 122 5.78 13.15 -1.99
C ALA A 122 4.45 12.62 -2.56
N TRP A 123 3.31 12.93 -1.95
CA TRP A 123 1.99 12.39 -2.32
C TRP A 123 1.06 13.51 -2.77
N TYR A 124 0.66 13.47 -4.05
CA TYR A 124 -0.22 14.48 -4.63
C TYR A 124 -1.63 14.46 -4.02
N GLY A 125 -2.13 13.27 -3.66
CA GLY A 125 -3.41 13.12 -2.97
C GLY A 125 -3.39 13.84 -1.62
N TRP A 126 -2.31 13.72 -0.85
CA TRP A 126 -2.19 14.46 0.41
C TRP A 126 -2.04 15.97 0.19
N LEU A 127 -1.20 16.39 -0.76
CA LEU A 127 -0.98 17.81 -1.08
C LEU A 127 -2.29 18.54 -1.45
N ASN A 128 -3.15 17.88 -2.23
CA ASN A 128 -4.35 18.52 -2.76
C ASN A 128 -5.55 18.45 -1.82
N HIS A 129 -5.55 17.55 -0.83
CA HIS A 129 -6.76 17.25 -0.05
C HIS A 129 -6.58 17.34 1.48
N CYS A 130 -5.35 17.32 2.00
CA CYS A 130 -5.11 17.15 3.44
C CYS A 130 -4.50 18.37 4.15
N GLN A 131 -4.40 19.53 3.50
CA GLN A 131 -3.79 20.73 4.10
C GLN A 131 -4.69 21.50 5.07
N HIS A 132 -6.00 21.23 5.08
CA HIS A 132 -6.97 22.03 5.83
C HIS A 132 -7.71 21.21 6.88
N SER A 133 -8.60 20.32 6.44
CA SER A 133 -9.35 19.44 7.33
C SER A 133 -8.82 18.03 7.21
N LEU A 134 -8.56 17.41 8.36
CA LEU A 134 -8.13 16.02 8.46
C LEU A 134 -9.28 15.17 9.01
N PRO A 135 -9.36 13.88 8.63
CA PRO A 135 -10.40 12.99 9.12
C PRO A 135 -10.37 12.90 10.64
N ASP A 136 -11.56 12.87 11.25
CA ASP A 136 -11.70 12.53 12.66
C ASP A 136 -11.51 11.02 12.83
N ILE A 137 -10.66 10.66 13.78
CA ILE A 137 -10.29 9.27 14.12
C ILE A 137 -10.51 8.98 15.60
N SER A 138 -11.17 9.88 16.35
CA SER A 138 -11.42 9.70 17.79
C SER A 138 -12.36 8.54 18.12
N ASP A 139 -13.12 8.08 17.13
CA ASP A 139 -13.96 6.88 17.16
C ASP A 139 -13.18 5.58 16.85
N CYS A 140 -11.87 5.69 16.61
CA CYS A 140 -10.91 4.62 16.36
C CYS A 140 -9.80 4.61 17.44
#